data_AF-A0A7V6ECY7-F1
#
_entry.id   AF-A0A7V6ECY7-F1
#
_cell.length_a   1.000
_cell.length_b   1.000
_cell.length_c   1.000
_cell.angle_alpha   90.00
_cell.angle_beta   90.00
_cell.angle_gamma   90.00
#
_symmetry.space_group_name_H-M   'P 1'
#
loop_
_entity.id
_entity.type
_entity.pdbx_description
1 polymer ?
#
loop_
_entity_poly.entity_id
_entity_poly.type
_entity_poly.pdbx_seq_one_letter_code
_entity_poly.pdbx_strand_id
1 'polypeptide(L)'
;AETIKKIVELGIPFGTYHVTNDGYCTWFQFACEIFKLLGLNPKITPIKTSQLQMKAKRPKFSALQSAKLPKYDIKMRRWTEALKYYLIEKGHISCCNQ
;
A
#
# COMPACT_ATOMS: atom_id res chain seq x y z
N ALA A 1 -4.54 -1.29 -10.63
CA ALA A 1 -4.70 -1.80 -12.01
C ALA A 1 -3.88 -1.01 -13.02
N GLU A 2 -3.78 0.32 -12.90
CA GLU A 2 -3.09 1.22 -13.85
C GLU A 2 -1.68 0.79 -14.25
N THR A 3 -0.84 0.35 -13.30
CA THR A 3 0.54 -0.05 -13.61
C THR A 3 0.61 -1.24 -14.57
N ILE A 4 -0.30 -2.22 -14.43
CA ILE A 4 -0.35 -3.38 -15.33
C ILE A 4 -0.72 -2.91 -16.75
N LYS A 5 -1.69 -2.02 -16.86
CA LYS A 5 -2.09 -1.40 -18.13
C LYS A 5 -0.89 -0.68 -18.79
N LYS A 6 -0.15 0.14 -18.03
CA LYS A 6 1.06 0.82 -18.53
C LYS A 6 2.14 -0.15 -19.02
N ILE A 7 2.37 -1.26 -18.31
CA ILE A 7 3.36 -2.28 -18.72
C ILE A 7 3.00 -2.85 -20.10
N VAL A 8 1.72 -3.12 -20.34
CA VAL A 8 1.24 -3.64 -21.62
C VAL A 8 1.30 -2.56 -22.72
N GLU A 9 0.78 -1.37 -22.46
CA GLU A 9 0.68 -0.28 -23.45
C GLU A 9 2.04 0.25 -23.89
N LEU A 10 3.03 0.30 -22.98
CA LEU A 10 4.39 0.74 -23.29
C LEU A 10 5.27 -0.38 -23.90
N GLY A 11 4.73 -1.60 -24.07
CA GLY A 11 5.48 -2.72 -24.62
C GLY A 11 6.71 -3.09 -23.78
N ILE A 12 6.62 -2.95 -22.45
CA ILE A 12 7.73 -3.25 -21.55
C ILE A 12 8.11 -4.74 -21.67
N PRO A 13 9.42 -5.10 -21.73
CA PRO A 13 9.86 -6.48 -21.89
C PRO A 13 9.21 -7.46 -20.91
N PHE A 14 8.87 -8.65 -21.42
CA PHE A 14 8.30 -9.72 -20.61
C PHE A 14 9.20 -10.13 -19.43
N GLY A 15 8.56 -10.56 -18.35
CA GLY A 15 9.24 -11.09 -17.17
C GLY A 15 8.47 -10.80 -15.89
N THR A 16 9.12 -11.04 -14.76
CA THR A 16 8.51 -10.86 -13.44
C THR A 16 8.74 -9.44 -12.90
N TYR A 17 7.68 -8.80 -12.45
CA TYR A 17 7.69 -7.46 -11.84
C TYR A 17 7.03 -7.49 -10.46
N HIS A 18 7.64 -6.82 -9.49
CA HIS A 18 6.93 -6.44 -8.27
C HIS A 18 6.17 -5.15 -8.53
N VAL A 19 4.90 -5.13 -8.13
CA VAL A 19 4.02 -3.97 -8.26
C VAL A 19 3.34 -3.75 -6.91
N THR A 20 3.92 -2.86 -6.12
CA THR A 20 3.44 -2.44 -4.81
C THR A 20 3.48 -0.92 -4.72
N ASN A 21 2.64 -0.33 -3.87
CA ASN A 21 2.84 1.07 -3.50
C ASN A 21 4.21 1.25 -2.85
N ASP A 22 4.79 2.43 -3.04
CA ASP A 22 6.13 2.74 -2.59
C ASP A 22 6.18 3.01 -1.08
N GLY A 23 7.33 2.69 -0.48
CA GLY A 23 7.50 2.57 0.97
C GLY A 23 6.91 1.26 1.53
N TYR A 24 6.91 1.16 2.86
CA TYR A 24 6.35 0.01 3.58
C TYR A 24 5.83 0.46 4.94
N CYS A 25 5.01 -0.39 5.55
CA CYS A 25 4.56 -0.22 6.92
C CYS A 25 4.24 -1.58 7.55
N THR A 26 4.15 -1.60 8.87
CA THR A 26 3.55 -2.72 9.61
C THR A 26 2.02 -2.65 9.54
N TRP A 27 1.33 -3.76 9.79
CA TRP A 27 -0.14 -3.76 9.92
C TRP A 27 -0.66 -2.77 10.98
N PHE A 28 0.10 -2.59 12.06
CA PHE A 28 -0.19 -1.60 13.09
C PHE A 28 -0.16 -0.18 12.53
N GLN A 29 0.92 0.20 11.84
CA GLN A 29 1.04 1.53 11.22
C GLN A 29 -0.03 1.78 10.14
N PHE A 30 -0.38 0.74 9.36
CA PHE A 30 -1.45 0.85 8.37
C PHE A 30 -2.79 1.15 9.04
N ALA A 31 -3.13 0.44 10.13
CA ALA A 31 -4.34 0.71 10.90
C ALA A 31 -4.35 2.12 11.51
N CYS A 32 -3.23 2.56 12.11
CA CYS A 32 -3.10 3.92 12.65
C CYS A 32 -3.35 5.00 11.58
N GLU A 33 -2.79 4.84 10.37
CA GLU A 33 -2.98 5.81 9.29
C GLU A 33 -4.43 5.82 8.78
N ILE A 34 -5.10 4.66 8.71
CA ILE A 34 -6.54 4.59 8.38
C ILE A 34 -7.35 5.42 9.36
N PHE A 35 -7.21 5.17 10.67
CA PHE A 35 -8.00 5.89 11.67
C PHE A 35 -7.68 7.38 11.70
N LYS A 36 -6.41 7.75 11.56
CA LYS A 36 -5.98 9.14 11.44
C LYS A 36 -6.64 9.83 10.24
N LEU A 37 -6.64 9.21 9.06
CA LEU A 37 -7.27 9.78 7.87
C LEU A 37 -8.78 9.92 8.02
N LEU A 38 -9.43 9.00 8.74
CA LEU A 38 -10.86 9.06 9.06
C LEU A 38 -11.22 10.05 10.18
N GLY A 39 -10.24 10.72 10.79
CA GLY A 39 -10.47 11.61 11.94
C GLY A 39 -10.93 10.88 13.21
N LEU A 40 -10.67 9.57 13.31
CA LEU A 40 -11.02 8.74 14.44
C LEU A 40 -9.80 8.52 15.35
N ASN A 41 -10.02 8.45 16.66
CA ASN A 41 -8.95 8.25 17.63
C ASN A 41 -9.20 7.04 18.56
N PRO A 42 -9.32 5.81 18.03
CA PRO A 42 -9.44 4.63 18.88
C PRO A 42 -8.12 4.32 19.58
N LYS A 43 -8.19 3.59 20.70
CA LYS A 43 -6.99 3.02 21.33
C LYS A 43 -6.49 1.84 20.50
N ILE A 44 -5.35 2.00 19.82
CA ILE A 44 -4.72 0.95 19.03
C ILE A 44 -3.48 0.44 19.77
N THR A 45 -3.45 -0.85 20.09
CA THR A 45 -2.31 -1.49 20.79
C THR A 45 -1.56 -2.42 19.84
N PRO A 46 -0.24 -2.26 19.66
CA PRO A 46 0.54 -3.18 18.83
C PRO A 46 0.61 -4.56 19.49
N ILE A 47 0.58 -5.61 18.67
CA ILE A 47 0.80 -6.99 19.10
C ILE A 47 1.92 -7.64 18.29
N LYS A 48 2.58 -8.63 18.86
CA LYS A 48 3.56 -9.47 18.16
C LYS A 48 2.83 -10.53 17.34
N THR A 49 3.36 -10.86 16.17
CA THR A 49 2.82 -11.95 15.33
C THR A 49 2.72 -13.28 16.07
N SER A 50 3.62 -13.54 17.04
CA SER A 50 3.58 -14.76 17.86
C SER A 50 2.35 -14.87 18.77
N GLN A 51 1.64 -13.76 19.00
CA GLN A 51 0.40 -13.74 19.78
C GLN A 51 -0.82 -14.09 18.92
N LEU A 52 -0.68 -14.10 17.58
CA LEU A 52 -1.75 -14.47 16.66
C LEU A 52 -1.76 -15.99 16.46
N GLN A 53 -2.85 -16.64 16.87
CA GLN A 53 -3.10 -18.05 16.58
C GLN A 53 -3.55 -18.18 15.12
N MET A 54 -2.60 -18.33 14.20
CA MET A 54 -2.85 -18.44 12.77
C MET A 54 -2.37 -19.80 12.25
N LYS A 55 -3.22 -20.47 11.44
CA LYS A 55 -2.85 -21.73 10.79
C LYS A 55 -1.68 -21.58 9.81
N ALA A 56 -1.57 -20.43 9.14
CA ALA A 56 -0.52 -20.16 8.17
C ALA A 56 0.61 -19.30 8.77
N LYS A 57 1.86 -19.72 8.54
CA LYS A 57 3.05 -18.92 8.89
C LYS A 57 3.14 -17.71 7.98
N ARG A 58 3.04 -16.50 8.56
CA ARG A 58 3.24 -15.25 7.82
C ARG A 58 4.72 -14.87 7.83
N PRO A 59 5.29 -14.41 6.70
CA PRO A 59 6.64 -13.86 6.68
C PRO A 59 6.71 -12.65 7.63
N LYS A 60 7.84 -12.52 8.34
CA LYS A 60 8.08 -11.37 9.23
C LYS A 60 8.21 -10.06 8.45
N PHE A 61 8.70 -10.14 7.21
CA PHE A 61 8.88 -9.02 6.31
C PHE A 61 8.59 -9.47 4.88
N SER A 62 7.65 -8.81 4.22
CA SER A 62 7.22 -9.12 2.86
C SER A 62 7.07 -7.86 2.00
N ALA A 63 7.68 -6.75 2.41
CA ALA A 63 7.69 -5.56 1.59
C ALA A 63 8.52 -5.83 0.33
N LEU A 64 7.94 -5.52 -0.82
CA LEU A 64 8.57 -5.68 -2.12
C LEU A 64 8.88 -4.31 -2.69
N GLN A 65 10.07 -4.15 -3.25
CA GLN A 65 10.44 -2.97 -4.02
C GLN A 65 10.12 -3.21 -5.50
N SER A 66 9.46 -2.24 -6.13
CA SER A 66 9.18 -2.26 -7.58
C SER A 66 10.41 -1.85 -8.42
N ALA A 67 11.54 -2.54 -8.23
CA ALA A 67 12.87 -2.09 -8.69
C ALA A 67 13.05 -1.99 -10.22
N LYS A 68 12.24 -2.70 -11.01
CA LYS A 68 12.34 -2.70 -12.49
C LYS A 68 11.57 -1.56 -13.16
N LEU A 69 10.52 -1.05 -12.52
CA LEU A 69 9.60 -0.07 -13.10
C LEU A 69 10.20 1.34 -13.31
N PRO A 70 11.09 1.85 -12.43
CA PRO A 70 11.70 3.18 -12.62
C PRO A 70 12.50 3.34 -13.91
N LYS A 71 12.99 2.24 -14.51
CA LYS A 71 13.70 2.26 -15.79
C LYS A 71 12.81 2.67 -16.99
N TYR A 72 11.49 2.63 -16.80
CA TYR A 72 10.47 2.97 -17.80
C TYR A 72 9.64 4.17 -17.35
N ASP A 73 10.19 5.01 -16.46
CA ASP A 73 9.52 6.19 -15.88
C ASP A 73 8.21 5.89 -15.13
N ILE A 74 7.97 4.62 -14.78
CA ILE A 74 6.84 4.20 -13.96
C ILE A 74 7.26 4.28 -12.49
N LYS A 75 6.79 5.31 -11.80
CA LYS A 75 6.94 5.47 -10.35
C LYS A 75 5.67 5.03 -9.63
N MET A 76 5.84 4.23 -8.58
CA MET A 76 4.74 3.79 -7.74
C MET A 76 4.41 4.88 -6.71
N ARG A 77 3.12 5.17 -6.53
CA ARG A 77 2.63 6.12 -5.51
C ARG A 77 2.98 5.63 -4.11
N ARG A 78 3.30 6.54 -3.19
CA ARG A 78 3.51 6.21 -1.77
C ARG A 78 2.25 5.57 -1.17
N TRP A 79 2.43 4.59 -0.28
CA TRP A 79 1.29 3.83 0.26
C TRP A 79 0.29 4.71 1.03
N THR A 80 0.75 5.75 1.72
CA THR A 80 -0.11 6.70 2.46
C THR A 80 -1.00 7.51 1.53
N GLU A 81 -0.44 8.01 0.43
CA GLU A 81 -1.18 8.74 -0.61
C GLU A 81 -2.17 7.83 -1.34
N ALA A 82 -1.77 6.58 -1.63
CA ALA A 82 -2.65 5.59 -2.23
C ALA A 82 -3.82 5.23 -1.31
N LEU A 83 -3.57 5.08 0.00
CA LEU A 83 -4.60 4.86 0.99
C LEU A 83 -5.56 6.05 1.06
N LYS A 84 -5.05 7.28 1.14
CA LYS A 84 -5.88 8.50 1.15
C LYS A 84 -6.77 8.57 -0.10
N TYR A 85 -6.18 8.35 -1.28
CA TYR A 85 -6.93 8.33 -2.53
C TYR A 85 -8.04 7.28 -2.52
N TYR A 86 -7.75 6.06 -2.05
CA TYR A 86 -8.75 5.00 -1.93
C TYR A 86 -9.90 5.40 -1.01
N LEU A 87 -9.62 6.00 0.15
CA LEU A 87 -10.67 6.45 1.07
C LEU A 87 -11.53 7.58 0.49
N ILE A 88 -10.95 8.49 -0.31
CA ILE A 88 -11.69 9.52 -1.04
C ILE A 88 -12.57 8.88 -2.11
N GLU A 89 -12.00 8.00 -2.95
CA GLU A 89 -12.72 7.31 -4.03
C GLU A 89 -13.92 6.51 -3.51
N LYS A 90 -13.80 5.91 -2.31
CA LYS A 90 -14.89 5.18 -1.65
C LYS A 90 -15.83 6.05 -0.83
N GLY A 91 -15.63 7.36 -0.79
CA GLY A 91 -16.49 8.30 -0.08
C GLY A 91 -16.39 8.22 1.45
N HIS A 92 -15.30 7.66 1.99
CA HIS A 92 -15.05 7.59 3.43
C HIS A 92 -14.51 8.91 3.99
N ILE A 93 -13.83 9.70 3.16
CA ILE A 93 -13.36 11.05 3.49
C ILE A 93 -13.62 11.98 2.32
N SER A 94 -14.05 13.21 2.58
CA SER A 94 -14.19 14.23 1.54
C SER A 94 -12.82 14.71 1.07
N CYS A 95 -12.69 15.02 -0.22
CA CYS A 95 -11.59 15.87 -0.68
C CYS A 95 -11.75 17.22 0.02
N CYS A 96 -10.94 17.51 1.04
CA CYS A 96 -10.72 18.89 1.43
C CYS A 96 -10.08 19.57 0.22
N ASN A 97 -10.86 20.39 -0.49
CA ASN A 97 -10.30 21.51 -1.22
C ASN A 97 -9.56 22.36 -0.18
N GLN A 98 -8.23 22.29 -0.18
CA GLN A 98 -7.44 23.41 0.29
C GLN A 98 -7.47 24.48 -0.80
#